data_AF-A0AAX4KDX5-F1
#
_entry.id   AF-A0AAX4KDX5-F1
#
_cell.length_a   1.000
_cell.length_b   1.000
_cell.length_c   1.000
_cell.angle_alpha   90.00
_cell.angle_beta   90.00
_cell.angle_gamma   90.00
#
_symmetry.space_group_name_H-M   'P 1'
#
loop_
_entity.id
_entity.type
_entity.pdbx_description
1 polymer ?
#
loop_
_entity_poly.entity_id
_entity_poly.type
_entity_poly.pdbx_seq_one_letter_code
_entity_poly.pdbx_strand_id
1 'polypeptide(L)'
;MSEAPAPVAGPSNVNASSYYLTTPLKANLLFLLSLSDPIPIIPNEIPIISYEEALACLPQTLNQSNNEACYEFSQDPNTTDEQKVAILCLWTDRVSKDLEKGNESLRQASYDIRRMGQVQVNMEMTRYGYPLPIYEDIDGKTHPDGIPKKYHHLETFDQICDLPVPFLDRWYKFINGELYEIEKEKDSFYRAKSLYASLGGGRNASVDARERIYEMKSRHRRRKGMTQKKRKTK
;
A
#
# COMPACT_ATOMS: atom_id res chain seq x y z
N MET A 1 -43.69 -63.23 6.35
CA MET A 1 -42.28 -62.93 6.04
C MET A 1 -42.32 -62.20 4.71
N SER A 2 -42.07 -60.89 4.70
CA SER A 2 -42.27 -60.01 3.54
C SER A 2 -40.91 -59.54 3.05
N GLU A 3 -40.56 -59.91 1.82
CA GLU A 3 -39.37 -59.46 1.11
C GLU A 3 -39.54 -58.00 0.66
N ALA A 4 -38.51 -57.18 0.85
CA ALA A 4 -38.45 -55.80 0.40
C ALA A 4 -37.79 -55.72 -0.98
N PRO A 5 -38.27 -54.87 -1.92
CA PRO A 5 -37.69 -54.76 -3.25
C PRO A 5 -36.44 -53.86 -3.26
N ALA A 6 -35.49 -54.21 -4.16
CA ALA A 6 -34.24 -53.52 -4.39
C ALA A 6 -34.43 -52.11 -5.01
N PRO A 7 -33.51 -51.16 -4.77
CA PRO A 7 -33.61 -49.80 -5.29
C PRO A 7 -33.21 -49.72 -6.77
N VAL A 8 -34.04 -49.02 -7.54
CA VAL A 8 -33.84 -48.68 -8.95
C VAL A 8 -32.75 -47.62 -9.07
N ALA A 9 -31.73 -47.89 -9.90
CA ALA A 9 -30.69 -46.93 -10.26
C ALA A 9 -31.28 -45.78 -11.09
N GLY A 10 -31.23 -44.56 -10.55
CA GLY A 10 -31.53 -43.34 -11.28
C GLY A 10 -30.42 -42.98 -12.28
N PRO A 11 -30.73 -42.23 -13.35
CA PRO A 11 -29.75 -41.91 -14.39
C PRO A 11 -28.64 -41.02 -13.85
N SER A 12 -27.43 -41.31 -14.32
CA SER A 12 -26.20 -40.55 -14.12
C SER A 12 -26.40 -39.09 -14.44
N ASN A 13 -26.44 -38.26 -13.40
CA ASN A 13 -26.38 -36.81 -13.51
C ASN A 13 -25.01 -36.45 -14.08
N VAL A 14 -24.98 -36.10 -15.36
CA VAL A 14 -23.83 -35.54 -16.03
C VAL A 14 -23.47 -34.27 -15.27
N ASN A 15 -22.27 -34.24 -14.69
CA ASN A 15 -21.66 -33.04 -14.14
C ASN A 15 -21.62 -31.96 -15.22
N ALA A 16 -22.68 -31.14 -15.29
CA ALA A 16 -22.63 -29.84 -15.92
C ALA A 16 -21.85 -28.94 -14.95
N SER A 17 -20.53 -28.91 -15.11
CA SER A 17 -19.71 -27.89 -14.50
C SER A 17 -20.15 -26.53 -15.03
N SER A 18 -20.96 -25.84 -14.22
CA SER A 18 -21.36 -24.45 -14.44
C SER A 18 -20.16 -23.54 -14.17
N TYR A 19 -19.30 -23.33 -15.16
CA TYR A 19 -18.27 -22.31 -15.09
C TYR A 19 -18.88 -20.98 -15.53
N TYR A 20 -19.30 -20.19 -14.55
CA TYR A 20 -19.65 -18.78 -14.71
C TYR A 20 -18.41 -18.00 -15.19
N LEU A 21 -18.62 -16.87 -15.90
CA LEU A 21 -17.64 -15.77 -15.90
C LEU A 21 -17.08 -15.65 -14.48
N THR A 22 -15.75 -15.55 -14.33
CA THR A 22 -15.14 -15.40 -13.00
C THR A 22 -15.92 -14.33 -12.25
N THR A 23 -16.48 -14.69 -11.11
CA THR A 23 -17.40 -13.89 -10.29
C THR A 23 -17.10 -12.38 -10.23
N PRO A 24 -15.85 -11.88 -10.17
CA PRO A 24 -15.59 -10.43 -10.18
C PRO A 24 -15.97 -9.71 -11.48
N LEU A 25 -15.71 -10.30 -12.65
CA LEU A 25 -15.96 -9.64 -13.95
C LEU A 25 -17.45 -9.44 -14.19
N LYS A 26 -18.27 -10.45 -13.87
CA LYS A 26 -19.73 -10.39 -13.96
C LYS A 26 -20.32 -9.36 -12.99
N ALA A 27 -19.79 -9.26 -11.77
CA ALA A 27 -20.24 -8.27 -10.78
C ALA A 27 -19.93 -6.84 -11.22
N ASN A 28 -18.73 -6.59 -11.79
CA ASN A 28 -18.34 -5.27 -12.27
C ASN A 28 -19.14 -4.84 -13.50
N LEU A 29 -19.44 -5.77 -14.41
CA LEU A 29 -20.28 -5.52 -15.59
C LEU A 29 -21.72 -5.17 -15.20
N LEU A 30 -22.30 -5.91 -14.25
CA LEU A 30 -23.64 -5.61 -13.72
C LEU A 30 -23.68 -4.28 -12.96
N PHE A 31 -22.63 -3.95 -12.20
CA PHE A 31 -22.53 -2.66 -11.50
C PHE A 31 -22.43 -1.48 -12.48
N LEU A 32 -21.59 -1.56 -13.52
CA LEU A 32 -21.47 -0.50 -14.53
C LEU A 32 -22.76 -0.30 -15.33
N LEU A 33 -23.47 -1.39 -15.66
CA LEU A 33 -24.77 -1.32 -16.32
C LEU A 33 -25.89 -0.79 -15.41
N SER A 34 -25.73 -0.86 -14.09
CA SER A 34 -26.69 -0.30 -13.13
C SER A 34 -26.55 1.21 -12.92
N LEU A 35 -25.46 1.81 -13.39
CA LEU A 35 -25.17 3.23 -13.26
C LEU A 35 -25.66 4.07 -14.46
N SER A 36 -26.29 3.44 -15.46
CA SER A 36 -26.79 4.09 -16.68
C SER A 36 -28.27 3.76 -16.95
N ASP A 37 -29.08 4.78 -17.28
CA ASP A 37 -30.47 4.66 -17.75
C ASP A 37 -30.59 5.11 -19.22
N PRO A 38 -31.47 4.51 -20.06
CA PRO A 38 -32.05 3.17 -19.98
C PRO A 38 -31.19 2.14 -20.74
N ILE A 39 -31.22 0.93 -20.21
CA ILE A 39 -30.45 -0.26 -20.55
C ILE A 39 -30.61 -0.65 -22.04
N PRO A 40 -29.52 -0.79 -22.83
CA PRO A 40 -29.58 -1.61 -24.02
C PRO A 40 -29.81 -3.06 -23.58
N ILE A 41 -30.87 -3.67 -24.13
CA ILE A 41 -31.34 -5.02 -23.86
C ILE A 41 -30.15 -5.98 -23.68
N ILE A 42 -29.93 -6.41 -22.45
CA ILE A 42 -28.95 -7.46 -22.15
C ILE A 42 -29.51 -8.75 -22.74
N PRO A 43 -28.80 -9.46 -23.64
CA PRO A 43 -29.23 -10.78 -24.06
C PRO A 43 -29.32 -11.69 -22.82
N ASN A 44 -30.45 -12.39 -22.66
CA ASN A 44 -30.75 -13.25 -21.51
C ASN A 44 -29.68 -14.34 -21.26
N GLU A 45 -28.84 -14.61 -22.26
CA GLU A 45 -27.71 -15.52 -22.19
C GLU A 45 -26.45 -14.75 -22.61
N ILE A 46 -25.63 -14.36 -21.63
CA ILE A 46 -24.28 -13.88 -21.91
C ILE A 46 -23.45 -15.12 -22.26
N PRO A 47 -22.92 -15.25 -23.49
CA PRO A 47 -22.13 -16.40 -23.88
C PRO A 47 -20.95 -16.60 -22.90
N ILE A 48 -20.72 -17.86 -22.51
CA ILE A 48 -19.61 -18.26 -21.65
C ILE A 48 -18.35 -18.28 -22.52
N ILE A 49 -17.75 -17.12 -22.70
CA ILE A 49 -16.46 -16.94 -23.35
C ILE A 49 -15.48 -16.39 -22.32
N SER A 50 -14.27 -16.92 -22.32
CA SER A 50 -13.17 -16.36 -21.53
C SER A 50 -12.84 -14.95 -22.01
N TYR A 51 -12.20 -14.15 -21.15
CA TYR A 51 -11.77 -12.80 -21.52
C TYR A 51 -10.87 -12.80 -22.76
N GLU A 52 -9.99 -13.80 -22.88
CA GLU A 52 -9.09 -13.98 -24.02
C GLU A 52 -9.85 -14.32 -25.31
N GLU A 53 -10.86 -15.18 -25.22
CA GLU A 53 -11.75 -15.51 -26.36
C GLU A 53 -12.59 -14.30 -26.79
N ALA A 54 -13.08 -13.50 -25.83
CA ALA A 54 -13.80 -12.27 -26.14
C ALA A 54 -12.88 -11.28 -26.89
N LEU A 55 -11.65 -11.09 -26.42
CA LEU A 55 -10.70 -10.19 -27.10
C LEU A 55 -10.25 -10.72 -28.47
N ALA A 56 -10.26 -12.03 -28.70
CA ALA A 56 -9.92 -12.62 -29.99
C ALA A 56 -10.90 -12.24 -31.12
N CYS A 57 -12.12 -11.83 -30.79
CA CYS A 57 -13.10 -11.33 -31.75
C CYS A 57 -12.78 -9.91 -32.27
N LEU A 58 -11.88 -9.18 -31.60
CA LEU A 58 -11.53 -7.81 -31.97
C LEU A 58 -10.51 -7.77 -33.13
N PRO A 59 -10.62 -6.81 -34.06
CA PRO A 59 -9.63 -6.65 -35.11
C PRO A 59 -8.26 -6.32 -34.52
N GLN A 60 -7.20 -6.94 -35.05
CA GLN A 60 -5.82 -6.63 -34.64
C GLN A 60 -5.41 -5.19 -34.96
N THR A 61 -6.10 -4.54 -35.92
CA THR A 61 -5.90 -3.13 -36.28
C THR A 61 -6.56 -2.16 -35.31
N LEU A 62 -7.48 -2.63 -34.47
CA LEU A 62 -8.13 -1.78 -33.48
C LEU A 62 -7.11 -1.41 -32.40
N ASN A 63 -6.89 -0.11 -32.21
CA ASN A 63 -6.07 0.36 -31.11
C ASN A 63 -6.84 0.19 -29.80
N GLN A 64 -6.66 -0.99 -29.19
CA GLN A 64 -7.35 -1.35 -27.97
C GLN A 64 -7.08 -0.34 -26.86
N SER A 65 -5.88 0.23 -26.72
CA SER A 65 -5.56 1.19 -25.63
C SER A 65 -6.24 2.55 -25.76
N ASN A 66 -6.78 2.89 -26.94
CA ASN A 66 -7.49 4.14 -27.16
C ASN A 66 -9.01 3.95 -26.95
N ASN A 67 -9.55 4.60 -25.92
CA ASN A 67 -10.98 4.53 -25.60
C ASN A 67 -11.87 5.10 -26.70
N GLU A 68 -11.43 6.17 -27.37
CA GLU A 68 -12.17 6.82 -28.45
C GLU A 68 -12.25 5.90 -29.66
N ALA A 69 -11.13 5.27 -30.05
CA ALA A 69 -11.10 4.30 -31.14
C ALA A 69 -11.99 3.07 -30.85
N CYS A 70 -11.99 2.58 -29.61
CA CYS A 70 -12.89 1.50 -29.20
C CYS A 70 -14.37 1.93 -29.23
N TYR A 71 -14.66 3.16 -28.80
CA TYR A 71 -16.02 3.71 -28.83
C TYR A 71 -16.50 3.84 -30.27
N GLU A 72 -15.74 4.50 -31.15
CA GLU A 72 -16.07 4.64 -32.56
C GLU A 72 -16.30 3.29 -33.24
N PHE A 73 -15.42 2.32 -33.01
CA PHE A 73 -15.61 0.96 -33.52
C PHE A 73 -16.89 0.31 -32.99
N SER A 74 -17.26 0.49 -31.72
CA SER A 74 -18.51 -0.06 -31.17
C SER A 74 -19.78 0.54 -31.79
N GLN A 75 -19.68 1.74 -32.35
CA GLN A 75 -20.78 2.44 -33.02
C GLN A 75 -20.88 2.13 -34.52
N ASP A 76 -19.87 1.48 -35.12
CA ASP A 76 -19.93 1.08 -36.52
C ASP A 76 -21.08 0.08 -36.74
N PRO A 77 -21.98 0.31 -37.71
CA PRO A 77 -23.09 -0.58 -38.01
C PRO A 77 -22.67 -2.02 -38.36
N ASN A 78 -21.42 -2.22 -38.81
CA ASN A 78 -20.88 -3.51 -39.19
C ASN A 78 -20.27 -4.28 -38.00
N THR A 79 -20.16 -3.65 -36.83
CA THR A 79 -19.61 -4.28 -35.63
C THR A 79 -20.60 -5.28 -35.06
N THR A 80 -20.14 -6.52 -34.90
CA THR A 80 -20.97 -7.62 -34.40
C THR A 80 -21.26 -7.47 -32.90
N ASP A 81 -22.31 -8.12 -32.41
CA ASP A 81 -22.63 -8.08 -30.98
C ASP A 81 -21.52 -8.72 -30.13
N GLU A 82 -20.85 -9.76 -30.63
CA GLU A 82 -19.68 -10.37 -29.98
C GLU A 82 -18.53 -9.37 -29.82
N GLN A 83 -18.27 -8.56 -30.85
CA GLN A 83 -17.26 -7.51 -30.81
C GLN A 83 -17.64 -6.37 -29.85
N LYS A 84 -18.92 -6.00 -29.77
CA LYS A 84 -19.41 -5.03 -28.78
C LYS A 84 -19.24 -5.55 -27.35
N VAL A 85 -19.56 -6.83 -27.11
CA VAL A 85 -19.34 -7.50 -25.82
C VAL A 85 -17.85 -7.51 -25.47
N ALA A 86 -16.97 -7.79 -26.44
CA ALA A 86 -15.52 -7.76 -26.24
C ALA A 86 -15.01 -6.37 -25.82
N ILE A 87 -15.52 -5.30 -26.44
CA ILE A 87 -15.20 -3.91 -26.04
C ILE A 87 -15.71 -3.61 -24.63
N LEU A 88 -16.91 -4.05 -24.30
CA LEU A 88 -17.48 -3.87 -22.97
C LEU A 88 -16.65 -4.58 -21.89
N CYS A 89 -16.18 -5.82 -22.16
CA CYS A 89 -15.25 -6.55 -21.30
C CYS A 89 -13.93 -5.77 -21.12
N LEU A 90 -13.39 -5.21 -22.19
CA LEU A 90 -12.15 -4.43 -22.16
C LEU A 90 -12.29 -3.14 -21.35
N TRP A 91 -13.40 -2.41 -21.49
CA TRP A 91 -13.68 -1.24 -20.64
C TRP A 91 -13.90 -1.61 -19.19
N THR A 92 -14.61 -2.70 -18.92
CA THR A 92 -14.86 -3.18 -17.55
C THR A 92 -13.55 -3.54 -16.85
N ASP A 93 -12.63 -4.22 -17.53
CA ASP A 93 -11.30 -4.53 -17.00
C ASP A 93 -10.48 -3.26 -16.70
N ARG A 94 -10.52 -2.25 -17.58
CA ARG A 94 -9.87 -0.96 -17.34
C ARG A 94 -10.41 -0.24 -16.12
N VAL A 95 -11.72 -0.07 -16.06
CA VAL A 95 -12.38 0.59 -14.93
C VAL A 95 -12.07 -0.16 -13.63
N SER A 96 -12.04 -1.49 -13.66
CA SER A 96 -11.65 -2.30 -12.50
C SER A 96 -10.23 -2.00 -12.05
N LYS A 97 -9.25 -1.97 -12.98
CA LYS A 97 -7.84 -1.65 -12.68
C LYS A 97 -7.66 -0.22 -12.17
N ASP A 98 -8.40 0.74 -12.72
CA ASP A 98 -8.33 2.13 -12.28
C ASP A 98 -8.98 2.31 -10.90
N LEU A 99 -10.08 1.61 -10.62
CA LEU A 99 -10.69 1.54 -9.28
C LEU A 99 -9.75 0.91 -8.26
N GLU A 100 -9.03 -0.17 -8.61
CA GLU A 100 -8.02 -0.77 -7.73
C GLU A 100 -6.91 0.22 -7.37
N LYS A 101 -6.35 0.92 -8.37
CA LYS A 101 -5.35 1.98 -8.15
C LYS A 101 -5.89 3.14 -7.31
N GLY A 102 -7.13 3.55 -7.56
CA GLY A 102 -7.81 4.59 -6.81
C GLY A 102 -8.02 4.19 -5.35
N ASN A 103 -8.45 2.95 -5.11
CA ASN A 103 -8.62 2.39 -3.77
C ASN A 103 -7.29 2.32 -3.01
N GLU A 104 -6.21 1.93 -3.67
CA GLU A 104 -4.87 1.92 -3.07
C GLU A 104 -4.42 3.35 -2.71
N SER A 105 -4.67 4.32 -3.58
CA SER A 105 -4.39 5.74 -3.30
C SER A 105 -5.21 6.27 -2.12
N LEU A 106 -6.48 5.87 -2.00
CA LEU A 106 -7.34 6.23 -0.87
C LEU A 106 -6.90 5.58 0.45
N ARG A 107 -6.44 4.33 0.40
CA ARG A 107 -5.84 3.65 1.57
C ARG A 107 -4.60 4.38 2.04
N GLN A 108 -3.72 4.76 1.12
CA GLN A 108 -2.52 5.54 1.43
C GLN A 108 -2.89 6.91 2.04
N ALA A 109 -3.82 7.64 1.42
CA ALA A 109 -4.28 8.92 1.96
C ALA A 109 -4.92 8.79 3.35
N SER A 110 -5.70 7.73 3.59
CA SER A 110 -6.29 7.43 4.90
C SER A 110 -5.23 7.13 5.96
N TYR A 111 -4.17 6.42 5.59
CA TYR A 111 -3.01 6.18 6.44
C TYR A 111 -2.30 7.50 6.77
N ASP A 112 -2.03 8.34 5.76
CA ASP A 112 -1.35 9.62 5.94
C ASP A 112 -2.15 10.58 6.84
N ILE A 113 -3.47 10.65 6.69
CA ILE A 113 -4.34 11.48 7.55
C ILE A 113 -4.28 10.99 9.01
N ARG A 114 -4.37 9.68 9.25
CA ARG A 114 -4.28 9.10 10.60
C ARG A 114 -2.92 9.40 11.23
N ARG A 115 -1.86 9.22 10.46
CA ARG A 115 -0.49 9.53 10.86
C ARG A 115 -0.33 11.00 11.23
N MET A 116 -0.81 11.93 10.40
CA MET A 116 -0.77 13.36 10.70
C MET A 116 -1.48 13.69 12.01
N GLY A 117 -2.67 13.12 12.24
CA GLY A 117 -3.40 13.29 13.49
C GLY A 117 -2.62 12.80 14.70
N GLN A 118 -1.99 11.62 14.60
CA GLN A 118 -1.15 11.08 15.68
C GLN A 118 0.08 11.95 15.93
N VAL A 119 0.78 12.38 14.88
CA VAL A 119 1.93 13.28 14.98
C VAL A 119 1.54 14.57 15.71
N GLN A 120 0.38 15.15 15.40
CA GLN A 120 -0.11 16.36 16.06
C GLN A 120 -0.36 16.14 17.56
N VAL A 121 -1.01 15.03 17.94
CA VAL A 121 -1.23 14.67 19.35
C VAL A 121 0.12 14.46 20.07
N ASN A 122 1.05 13.76 19.43
CA ASN A 122 2.38 13.47 19.98
C ASN A 122 3.20 14.75 20.20
N MET A 123 3.11 15.71 19.27
CA MET A 123 3.79 17.00 19.40
C MET A 123 3.28 17.77 20.62
N GLU A 124 1.97 17.79 20.85
CA GLU A 124 1.40 18.47 22.02
C GLU A 124 1.77 17.75 23.32
N MET A 125 1.69 16.42 23.36
CA MET A 125 2.07 15.63 24.53
C MET A 125 3.55 15.82 24.92
N THR A 126 4.45 15.75 23.93
CA THR A 126 5.90 15.87 24.16
C THR A 126 6.32 17.28 24.56
N ARG A 127 5.57 18.31 24.13
CA ARG A 127 5.74 19.69 24.61
C ARG A 127 5.54 19.80 26.11
N TYR A 128 4.60 19.04 26.67
CA TYR A 128 4.37 18.95 28.12
C TYR A 128 5.29 17.93 28.82
N GLY A 129 6.22 17.30 28.09
CA GLY A 129 7.16 16.32 28.64
C GLY A 129 6.58 14.92 28.82
N TYR A 130 5.41 14.62 28.27
CA TYR A 130 4.85 13.28 28.27
C TYR A 130 5.57 12.36 27.26
N PRO A 131 5.62 11.05 27.52
CA PRO A 131 6.10 10.05 26.57
C PRO A 131 5.26 10.06 25.29
N LEU A 132 5.88 9.66 24.17
CA LEU A 132 5.21 9.45 22.89
C LEU A 132 4.26 8.24 22.96
N PRO A 133 2.95 8.43 22.76
CA PRO A 133 2.09 7.30 22.45
C PRO A 133 2.37 6.82 21.01
N ILE A 134 3.12 5.73 20.87
CA ILE A 134 3.33 5.07 19.56
C ILE A 134 2.17 4.11 19.32
N TYR A 135 1.21 4.55 18.52
CA TYR A 135 0.09 3.78 17.99
C TYR A 135 0.13 3.71 16.44
N GLU A 136 1.33 3.74 15.85
CA GLU A 136 1.44 3.69 14.40
C GLU A 136 1.27 2.23 13.94
N ASP A 137 0.12 1.93 13.34
CA ASP A 137 -0.14 0.67 12.66
C ASP A 137 0.26 0.82 11.19
N ILE A 138 1.47 0.38 10.86
CA ILE A 138 2.03 0.36 9.50
C ILE A 138 1.87 -1.07 8.97
N ASP A 139 0.96 -1.28 8.02
CA ASP A 139 0.66 -2.59 7.43
C ASP A 139 0.35 -3.70 8.46
N GLY A 140 -0.37 -3.38 9.54
CA GLY A 140 -0.68 -4.33 10.62
C GLY A 140 0.43 -4.48 11.66
N LYS A 141 1.48 -3.66 11.60
CA LYS A 141 2.67 -3.75 12.46
C LYS A 141 2.90 -2.44 13.22
N THR A 142 3.26 -2.59 14.49
CA THR A 142 3.63 -1.47 15.36
C THR A 142 5.14 -1.27 15.48
N HIS A 143 5.95 -2.17 14.90
CA HIS A 143 7.40 -2.17 14.97
C HIS A 143 8.02 -2.89 13.75
N PRO A 144 9.26 -2.58 13.37
CA PRO A 144 9.99 -3.29 12.33
C PRO A 144 10.32 -4.75 12.70
N ASP A 145 10.44 -5.60 11.68
CA ASP A 145 10.77 -7.01 11.86
C ASP A 145 12.19 -7.23 12.41
N GLY A 146 12.33 -8.25 13.26
CA GLY A 146 13.61 -8.69 13.82
C GLY A 146 14.22 -7.73 14.85
N ILE A 147 13.44 -6.78 15.37
CA ILE A 147 13.86 -5.96 16.51
C ILE A 147 13.57 -6.69 17.84
N PRO A 148 14.53 -6.72 18.79
CA PRO A 148 14.31 -7.25 20.13
C PRO A 148 13.17 -6.54 20.88
N LYS A 149 12.38 -7.28 21.67
CA LYS A 149 11.23 -6.75 22.43
C LYS A 149 11.52 -5.49 23.26
N LYS A 150 12.72 -5.39 23.85
CA LYS A 150 13.15 -4.22 24.63
C LYS A 150 13.24 -2.90 23.83
N TYR A 151 13.20 -2.98 22.50
CA TYR A 151 13.27 -1.83 21.58
C TYR A 151 11.98 -1.67 20.76
N HIS A 152 10.88 -2.32 21.16
CA HIS A 152 9.58 -2.19 20.51
C HIS A 152 8.88 -0.87 20.84
N HIS A 153 9.22 -0.27 21.98
CA HIS A 153 8.58 0.95 22.48
C HIS A 153 9.63 2.06 22.58
N LEU A 154 9.49 3.08 21.74
CA LEU A 154 10.38 4.24 21.64
C LEU A 154 9.65 5.51 22.09
N GLU A 155 9.31 5.56 23.36
CA GLU A 155 8.49 6.60 23.96
C GLU A 155 9.24 7.92 24.19
N THR A 156 10.57 7.87 24.32
CA THR A 156 11.39 9.04 24.65
C THR A 156 12.57 9.21 23.70
N PHE A 157 13.02 10.46 23.57
CA PHE A 157 14.21 10.76 22.77
C PHE A 157 15.47 10.04 23.28
N ASP A 158 15.58 9.86 24.59
CA ASP A 158 16.69 9.12 25.20
C ASP A 158 16.72 7.65 24.75
N GLN A 159 15.56 6.98 24.75
CA GLN A 159 15.46 5.59 24.26
C GLN A 159 15.90 5.47 22.80
N ILE A 160 15.51 6.43 21.95
CA ILE A 160 15.91 6.47 20.54
C ILE A 160 17.41 6.70 20.40
N CYS A 161 17.97 7.64 21.16
CA CYS A 161 19.41 7.94 21.16
C CYS A 161 20.27 6.75 21.63
N ASP A 162 19.71 5.90 22.51
CA ASP A 162 20.40 4.75 23.08
C ASP A 162 20.19 3.47 22.26
N LEU A 163 19.46 3.54 21.14
CA LEU A 163 19.34 2.42 20.21
C LEU A 163 20.70 2.07 19.58
N PRO A 164 21.03 0.77 19.51
CA PRO A 164 22.07 0.30 18.61
C PRO A 164 21.79 0.75 17.17
N VAL A 165 22.83 1.23 16.47
CA VAL A 165 22.72 1.79 15.11
C VAL A 165 21.91 0.89 14.14
N PRO A 166 22.10 -0.44 14.10
CA PRO A 166 21.30 -1.29 13.21
C PRO A 166 19.80 -1.27 13.51
N PHE A 167 19.41 -1.07 14.76
CA PHE A 167 18.00 -0.99 15.16
C PHE A 167 17.43 0.41 14.95
N LEU A 168 18.24 1.45 15.15
CA LEU A 168 17.89 2.82 14.77
C LEU A 168 17.56 2.90 13.28
N ASP A 169 18.40 2.33 12.42
CA ASP A 169 18.22 2.38 10.98
C ASP A 169 17.00 1.57 10.52
N ARG A 170 16.72 0.43 11.16
CA ARG A 170 15.49 -0.35 10.91
C ARG A 170 14.23 0.42 11.30
N TRP A 171 14.21 1.02 12.49
CA TRP A 171 13.10 1.87 12.92
C TRP A 171 12.92 3.05 11.97
N TYR A 172 14.02 3.69 11.59
CA TYR A 172 13.93 4.86 10.72
C TYR A 172 13.40 4.50 9.33
N LYS A 173 13.89 3.40 8.75
CA LYS A 173 13.38 2.90 7.47
C LYS A 173 11.92 2.46 7.53
N PHE A 174 11.48 1.91 8.67
CA PHE A 174 10.10 1.49 8.88
C PHE A 174 9.13 2.68 8.94
N ILE A 175 9.51 3.76 9.61
CA ILE A 175 8.66 4.95 9.80
C ILE A 175 8.72 5.88 8.59
N ASN A 176 9.90 6.04 7.98
CA ASN A 176 10.09 6.94 6.85
C ASN A 176 11.27 6.47 5.98
N GLY A 177 11.00 5.48 5.12
CA GLY A 177 11.99 4.88 4.22
C GLY A 177 12.64 5.89 3.27
N GLU A 178 11.86 6.83 2.72
CA GLU A 178 12.38 7.84 1.80
C GLU A 178 13.37 8.80 2.48
N LEU A 179 12.98 9.33 3.64
CA LEU A 179 13.85 10.23 4.40
C LEU A 179 15.10 9.49 4.92
N TYR A 180 14.96 8.22 5.30
CA TYR A 180 16.11 7.39 5.66
C TYR A 180 17.14 7.29 4.53
N GLU A 181 16.72 7.06 3.28
CA GLU A 181 17.66 6.94 2.16
C GLU A 181 18.44 8.24 1.90
N ILE A 182 17.82 9.41 2.17
CA ILE A 182 18.47 10.72 2.09
C ILE A 182 19.45 10.93 3.26
N GLU A 183 19.13 10.42 4.45
CA GLU A 183 19.84 10.71 5.70
C GLU A 183 20.76 9.59 6.20
N LYS A 184 20.81 8.43 5.55
CA LYS A 184 21.58 7.25 6.01
C LYS A 184 23.07 7.52 6.24
N GLU A 185 23.64 8.49 5.55
CA GLU A 185 25.05 8.89 5.70
C GLU A 185 25.29 9.89 6.84
N LYS A 186 24.24 10.50 7.40
CA LYS A 186 24.34 11.42 8.54
C LYS A 186 24.75 10.68 9.81
N ASP A 187 25.30 11.38 10.80
CA ASP A 187 25.60 10.77 12.10
C ASP A 187 24.34 10.21 12.77
N SER A 188 24.50 9.12 13.52
CA SER A 188 23.43 8.44 14.26
C SER A 188 22.59 9.38 15.13
N PHE A 189 23.19 10.43 15.70
CA PHE A 189 22.46 11.42 16.49
C PHE A 189 21.47 12.23 15.63
N TYR A 190 21.84 12.61 14.41
CA TYR A 190 20.94 13.32 13.51
C TYR A 190 19.80 12.40 13.06
N ARG A 191 20.10 11.14 12.72
CA ARG A 191 19.07 10.16 12.39
C ARG A 191 18.11 9.90 13.56
N ALA A 192 18.61 9.85 14.79
CA ALA A 192 17.78 9.77 15.99
C ALA A 192 16.85 10.98 16.14
N LYS A 193 17.33 12.21 15.89
CA LYS A 193 16.48 13.41 15.87
C LYS A 193 15.39 13.33 14.80
N SER A 194 15.75 12.93 13.58
CA SER A 194 14.80 12.83 12.47
C SER A 194 13.76 11.73 12.69
N LEU A 195 14.16 10.58 13.24
CA LEU A 195 13.22 9.53 13.66
C LEU A 195 12.28 10.05 14.76
N TYR A 196 12.81 10.69 15.80
CA TYR A 196 11.99 11.24 16.88
C TYR A 196 10.99 12.26 16.36
N ALA A 197 11.40 13.17 15.47
CA ALA A 197 10.49 14.12 14.82
C ALA A 197 9.43 13.42 13.96
N SER A 198 9.80 12.35 13.23
CA SER A 198 8.88 11.57 12.41
C SER A 198 7.81 10.84 13.23
N LEU A 199 8.12 10.51 14.49
CA LEU A 199 7.17 9.97 15.46
C LEU A 199 6.31 11.05 16.14
N GLY A 200 6.44 12.32 15.75
CA GLY A 200 5.77 13.47 16.39
C GLY A 200 6.45 13.98 17.65
N GLY A 201 7.72 13.60 17.88
CA GLY A 201 8.53 14.14 18.96
C GLY A 201 8.82 15.63 18.79
N GLY A 202 8.34 16.43 19.74
CA GLY A 202 8.65 17.86 19.83
C GLY A 202 9.95 18.14 20.58
N ARG A 203 10.48 19.36 20.41
CA ARG A 203 11.63 19.84 21.17
C ARG A 203 11.28 19.90 22.66
N ASN A 204 12.08 19.25 23.50
CA ASN A 204 11.91 19.23 24.95
C ASN A 204 13.27 19.22 25.69
N ALA A 205 13.22 19.21 27.01
CA ALA A 205 14.42 19.27 27.86
C ALA A 205 15.41 18.12 27.60
N SER A 206 14.93 16.90 27.29
CA SER A 206 15.77 15.74 26.97
C SER A 206 16.51 15.95 25.64
N VAL A 207 15.80 16.42 24.60
CA VAL A 207 16.40 16.77 23.30
C VAL A 207 17.51 17.82 23.49
N ASP A 208 17.22 18.90 24.21
CA ASP A 208 18.18 19.97 24.47
C ASP A 208 19.40 19.48 25.27
N ALA A 209 19.18 18.60 26.27
CA ALA A 209 20.28 18.02 27.05
C ALA A 209 21.19 17.14 26.20
N ARG A 210 20.62 16.24 25.39
CA ARG A 210 21.36 15.35 24.50
C ARG A 210 22.11 16.12 23.41
N GLU A 211 21.51 17.17 22.85
CA GLU A 211 22.15 18.03 21.85
C GLU A 211 23.37 18.75 22.44
N ARG A 212 23.26 19.31 23.66
CA ARG A 212 24.41 19.91 24.37
C ARG A 212 25.55 18.91 24.59
N ILE A 213 25.22 17.68 25.00
CA ILE A 213 26.22 16.62 25.21
C ILE A 213 26.91 16.25 23.88
N TYR A 214 26.12 16.11 22.81
CA TYR A 214 26.64 15.80 21.47
C TYR A 214 27.58 16.90 20.96
N GLU A 215 27.18 18.17 21.06
CA GLU A 215 28.02 19.31 20.69
C GLU A 215 29.33 19.37 21.48
N MET A 216 29.27 19.14 22.79
CA MET A 216 30.47 19.14 23.62
C MET A 216 31.45 18.04 23.18
N LYS A 217 30.94 16.83 22.91
CA LYS A 217 31.75 15.70 22.42
C LYS A 217 32.34 15.98 21.03
N SER A 218 31.57 16.57 20.11
CA SER A 218 32.04 16.87 18.76
C SER A 218 33.13 17.94 18.75
N ARG A 219 32.98 19.00 19.57
CA ARG A 219 34.02 20.03 19.78
C ARG A 219 35.30 19.42 20.34
N HIS A 220 35.20 18.50 21.30
CA HIS A 220 36.35 17.81 21.88
C HIS A 220 37.11 16.95 20.85
N ARG A 221 36.37 16.21 20.01
CA ARG A 221 36.94 15.42 18.91
C ARG A 221 37.69 16.30 17.91
N ARG A 222 37.11 17.44 17.51
CA ARG A 222 37.76 18.41 16.60
C ARG A 222 39.05 18.97 17.18
N ARG A 223 39.04 19.33 18.48
CA ARG A 223 40.24 19.82 19.18
C ARG A 223 41.36 18.78 19.22
N LYS A 224 41.06 17.52 19.56
CA LYS A 224 42.03 16.42 19.57
C LYS A 224 42.59 16.11 18.17
N GLY A 225 41.75 16.13 17.14
CA GLY A 225 42.19 15.92 15.75
C GLY A 225 43.19 16.98 15.28
N MET A 226 42.98 18.25 15.64
CA MET A 226 43.93 19.32 15.32
C MET A 226 45.27 19.18 16.08
N THR A 227 45.25 18.71 17.32
CA THR A 227 46.49 18.50 18.10
C THR A 227 47.32 17.33 17.55
N GLN A 228 46.67 16.26 17.09
CA GLN A 228 47.36 15.14 16.43
C GLN A 228 47.90 15.51 15.04
N LYS A 229 47.15 16.30 14.24
CA LYS A 229 47.60 16.74 12.92
C LYS A 229 48.85 17.65 13.02
N LYS A 230 48.89 18.56 13.99
CA LYS A 230 50.09 19.40 14.27
C LYS A 230 51.33 18.62 14.73
N ARG A 231 51.17 17.42 15.30
CA ARG A 231 52.29 16.55 15.69
C ARG A 231 52.85 15.70 14.55
N LYS A 232 52.10 15.51 13.45
CA LYS A 232 52.54 14.74 12.28
C LYS A 232 53.18 15.60 11.17
N THR A 233 53.11 16.93 11.30
CA THR A 233 53.72 17.89 10.36
C THR A 233 55.00 18.56 10.90
N LYS A 234 55.58 18.02 11.98
CA LYS A 234 56.95 18.27 12.40
C LYS A 234 57.75 17.00 12.22
#